data_AF-A0A7S2Q2K7-F1
#
_entry.id   AF-A0A7S2Q2K7-F1
#
_cell.length_a   1.000
_cell.length_b   1.000
_cell.length_c   1.000
_cell.angle_alpha   90.00
_cell.angle_beta   90.00
_cell.angle_gamma   90.00
#
_symmetry.space_group_name_H-M   'P 1'
#
loop_
_entity.id
_entity.type
_entity.pdbx_description
1 polymer ?
#
loop_
_entity_poly.entity_id
_entity_poly.type
_entity_poly.pdbx_seq_one_letter_code
_entity_poly.pdbx_strand_id
1 'polypeptide(L)'
;GVLAMVQRKAKRVIWLAASADALPASKDVCGKGIIHRSLAKEMDSMFTALFGYYEPLVNVKGLGDMLGLTDTDIGQFLQNDQIFNRVDMPKVLCDLAKLREAGQATVSTRTLEVQENPWWGIAGGWDVEFTVVYNDRFGKFVDQLPSDTKAAVNGHYFLDYELRRFPNYLTCFENLWDATALTNSQVNLLSAQAEHMVHAAADLFKRALGP
;
A
#
# COMPACT_ATOMS: atom_id res chain seq x y z
N GLY A 1 -12.67 -5.39 1.37
CA GLY A 1 -11.27 -5.68 1.69
C GLY A 1 -10.86 -7.04 1.16
N VAL A 2 -9.55 -7.30 1.06
CA VAL A 2 -8.99 -8.55 0.49
C VAL A 2 -9.54 -9.80 1.18
N LEU A 3 -9.56 -9.82 2.52
CA LEU A 3 -10.06 -10.94 3.32
C LEU A 3 -11.48 -11.36 2.91
N ALA A 4 -12.40 -10.40 2.76
CA ALA A 4 -13.78 -10.66 2.39
C ALA A 4 -13.93 -11.28 0.98
N MET A 5 -13.05 -10.93 0.05
CA MET A 5 -13.03 -11.53 -1.29
C MET A 5 -12.46 -12.96 -1.27
N VAL A 6 -11.39 -13.17 -0.50
CA VAL A 6 -10.77 -14.49 -0.31
C VAL A 6 -11.71 -15.45 0.44
N GLN A 7 -12.40 -15.00 1.48
CA GLN A 7 -13.48 -15.76 2.14
C GLN A 7 -14.54 -16.27 1.16
N ARG A 8 -14.86 -15.48 0.14
CA ARG A 8 -15.83 -15.81 -0.92
C ARG A 8 -15.20 -16.58 -2.10
N LYS A 9 -13.94 -17.01 -1.99
CA LYS A 9 -13.17 -17.73 -3.02
C LYS A 9 -13.07 -16.97 -4.36
N ALA A 10 -12.98 -15.64 -4.31
CA ALA A 10 -12.73 -14.84 -5.50
C ALA A 10 -11.43 -15.28 -6.17
N LYS A 11 -11.48 -15.60 -7.47
CA LYS A 11 -10.31 -16.07 -8.24
C LYS A 11 -9.36 -14.96 -8.64
N ARG A 12 -9.87 -13.73 -8.75
CA ARG A 12 -9.14 -12.53 -9.10
C ARG A 12 -9.46 -11.47 -8.05
N VAL A 13 -8.43 -10.85 -7.50
CA VAL A 13 -8.55 -9.80 -6.49
C VAL A 13 -7.69 -8.63 -6.93
N ILE A 14 -8.30 -7.44 -7.00
CA ILE A 14 -7.57 -6.19 -7.12
C ILE A 14 -7.56 -5.53 -5.75
N TRP A 15 -6.38 -5.18 -5.26
CA TRP A 15 -6.23 -4.42 -4.05
C TRP A 15 -5.62 -3.05 -4.34
N LEU A 16 -6.39 -2.00 -4.04
CA LEU A 16 -5.95 -0.62 -4.05
C LEU A 16 -5.28 -0.34 -2.70
N ALA A 17 -3.96 -0.43 -2.66
CA ALA A 17 -3.16 -0.19 -1.47
C ALA A 17 -2.68 1.27 -1.47
N ALA A 18 -3.28 2.08 -0.60
CA ALA A 18 -2.83 3.45 -0.32
C ALA A 18 -2.21 3.49 1.07
N SER A 19 -0.99 4.00 1.16
CA SER A 19 -0.27 4.17 2.43
C SER A 19 0.38 5.55 2.50
N ALA A 20 0.65 6.02 3.71
CA ALA A 20 1.55 7.13 3.97
C ALA A 20 3.04 6.73 3.86
N ASP A 21 3.32 5.42 3.76
CA ASP A 21 4.65 4.85 3.63
C ASP A 21 4.99 4.57 2.17
N ALA A 22 6.23 4.86 1.78
CA ALA A 22 6.74 4.52 0.45
C ALA A 22 7.14 3.04 0.36
N LEU A 23 7.17 2.47 -0.85
CA LEU A 23 7.68 1.12 -1.04
C LEU A 23 9.17 1.02 -0.66
N PRO A 24 9.65 -0.14 -0.19
CA PRO A 24 11.08 -0.38 0.00
C PRO A 24 11.82 -0.38 -1.35
N ALA A 25 13.14 -0.15 -1.36
CA ALA A 25 13.93 -0.23 -2.59
C ALA A 25 14.12 -1.68 -3.06
N SER A 26 14.31 -1.88 -4.36
CA SER A 26 14.42 -3.23 -4.95
C SER A 26 15.57 -4.03 -4.35
N LYS A 27 16.71 -3.38 -4.04
CA LYS A 27 17.86 -3.98 -3.36
C LYS A 27 17.53 -4.59 -1.98
N ASP A 28 16.50 -4.08 -1.31
CA ASP A 28 16.14 -4.47 0.05
C ASP A 28 15.17 -5.68 0.06
N VAL A 29 14.42 -5.89 -1.03
CA VAL A 29 13.37 -6.93 -1.11
C VAL A 29 13.60 -7.99 -2.20
N CYS A 30 14.27 -7.66 -3.30
CA CYS A 30 14.48 -8.59 -4.40
C CYS A 30 15.49 -9.69 -4.04
N GLY A 31 15.16 -10.93 -4.41
CA GLY A 31 15.99 -12.11 -4.12
C GLY A 31 15.99 -12.53 -2.65
N LYS A 32 15.23 -11.86 -1.78
CA LYS A 32 15.07 -12.25 -0.38
C LYS A 32 14.02 -13.35 -0.26
N GLY A 33 14.30 -14.38 0.54
CA GLY A 33 13.30 -15.39 0.90
C GLY A 33 12.30 -14.86 1.94
N ILE A 34 12.76 -14.00 2.85
CA ILE A 34 12.01 -13.38 3.94
C ILE A 34 12.58 -11.96 4.12
N ILE A 35 11.72 -10.96 4.34
CA ILE A 35 12.18 -9.60 4.72
C ILE A 35 12.47 -9.50 6.22
N HIS A 36 13.42 -8.65 6.59
CA HIS A 36 13.75 -8.38 8.00
C HIS A 36 12.59 -7.64 8.69
N ARG A 37 12.39 -7.92 9.98
CA ARG A 37 11.31 -7.30 10.78
C ARG A 37 11.37 -5.78 10.82
N SER A 38 12.57 -5.21 10.88
CA SER A 38 12.73 -3.74 10.86
C SER A 38 12.17 -3.12 9.59
N LEU A 39 12.40 -3.75 8.43
CA LEU A 39 11.87 -3.27 7.16
C LEU A 39 10.34 -3.38 7.13
N ALA A 40 9.78 -4.50 7.62
CA ALA A 40 8.33 -4.68 7.67
C ALA A 40 7.61 -3.66 8.58
N LYS A 41 8.29 -3.11 9.60
CA LYS A 41 7.75 -2.05 10.48
C LYS A 41 7.66 -0.69 9.83
N GLU A 42 8.46 -0.44 8.80
CA GLU A 42 8.46 0.80 8.03
C GLU A 42 7.40 0.77 6.91
N MET A 43 6.58 -0.27 6.87
CA MET A 43 5.59 -0.49 5.82
C MET A 43 4.19 -0.48 6.40
N ASP A 44 3.22 -0.26 5.49
CA ASP A 44 1.81 -0.35 5.82
C ASP A 44 1.43 -1.69 6.48
N SER A 45 0.87 -1.58 7.69
CA SER A 45 0.51 -2.74 8.50
C SER A 45 -0.59 -3.59 7.87
N MET A 46 -1.51 -3.00 7.07
CA MET A 46 -2.53 -3.78 6.38
C MET A 46 -1.91 -4.66 5.29
N PHE A 47 -0.87 -4.17 4.61
CA PHE A 47 -0.10 -4.95 3.64
C PHE A 47 0.67 -6.07 4.30
N THR A 48 1.46 -5.75 5.33
CA THR A 48 2.36 -6.69 5.96
C THR A 48 1.60 -7.80 6.69
N ALA A 49 0.43 -7.49 7.25
CA ALA A 49 -0.44 -8.42 7.95
C ALA A 49 -0.96 -9.57 7.05
N LEU A 50 -1.25 -9.31 5.76
CA LEU A 50 -1.69 -10.36 4.82
C LEU A 50 -0.66 -11.49 4.65
N PHE A 51 0.61 -11.20 4.90
CA PHE A 51 1.74 -12.13 4.82
C PHE A 51 2.27 -12.54 6.21
N GLY A 52 1.54 -12.18 7.27
CA GLY A 52 1.88 -12.52 8.66
C GLY A 52 3.03 -11.70 9.23
N TYR A 53 3.34 -10.53 8.67
CA TYR A 53 4.32 -9.59 9.23
C TYR A 53 3.64 -8.50 10.06
N TYR A 54 2.80 -8.91 11.01
CA TYR A 54 2.26 -7.99 12.01
C TYR A 54 3.07 -8.09 13.30
N GLU A 55 3.47 -6.94 13.84
CA GLU A 55 3.91 -6.84 15.23
C GLU A 55 2.94 -5.91 15.95
N PRO A 56 2.41 -6.30 17.12
CA PRO A 56 1.65 -5.38 17.95
C PRO A 56 2.48 -4.13 18.19
N LEU A 57 1.86 -2.95 18.11
CA LEU A 57 2.50 -1.73 18.57
C LEU A 57 2.79 -1.90 20.06
N VAL A 58 4.02 -2.28 20.41
CA VAL A 58 4.42 -2.39 21.80
C VAL A 58 4.67 -0.96 22.29
N ASN A 59 3.71 -0.43 23.04
CA ASN A 59 3.86 0.73 23.94
C ASN A 59 4.57 1.95 23.32
N VAL A 60 3.84 2.78 22.57
CA VAL A 60 4.18 4.21 22.51
C VAL A 60 3.57 4.88 23.73
N LYS A 61 4.21 4.70 24.88
CA LYS A 61 3.85 5.40 26.12
C LYS A 61 3.88 6.90 25.86
N GLY A 62 2.73 7.57 25.87
CA GLY A 62 2.62 9.00 25.60
C GLY A 62 1.37 9.41 24.83
N LEU A 63 1.26 9.07 23.54
CA LEU A 63 0.16 9.57 22.71
C LEU A 63 -1.11 8.70 22.80
N GLY A 64 -0.95 7.38 22.92
CA GLY A 64 -2.07 6.46 23.16
C GLY A 64 -2.79 6.77 24.48
N ASP A 65 -2.02 6.98 25.55
CA ASP A 65 -2.54 7.39 26.86
C ASP A 65 -3.24 8.77 26.81
N MET A 66 -2.70 9.71 26.05
CA MET A 66 -3.26 11.07 25.92
C MET A 66 -4.59 11.10 25.14
N LEU A 67 -4.78 10.14 24.23
CA LEU A 67 -6.01 9.98 23.43
C LEU A 67 -6.96 8.90 23.98
N GLY A 68 -6.65 8.29 25.12
CA GLY A 68 -7.45 7.21 25.72
C GLY A 68 -7.48 5.92 24.91
N LEU A 69 -6.49 5.72 24.03
CA LEU A 69 -6.35 4.54 23.18
C LEU A 69 -5.43 3.55 23.90
N THR A 70 -6.03 2.54 24.53
CA THR A 70 -5.27 1.43 25.14
C THR A 70 -4.73 0.49 24.05
N ASP A 71 -3.65 -0.23 24.35
CA ASP A 71 -2.95 -1.22 23.50
C ASP A 71 -3.86 -2.31 22.85
N THR A 72 -5.14 -2.32 23.18
CA THR A 72 -6.11 -3.38 22.82
C THR A 72 -6.98 -3.07 21.60
N ASP A 73 -7.15 -1.80 21.20
CA ASP A 73 -8.38 -1.47 20.44
C ASP A 73 -8.20 -1.18 18.95
N ILE A 74 -6.97 -0.94 18.44
CA ILE A 74 -6.79 -0.47 17.04
C ILE A 74 -5.81 -1.33 16.21
N GLY A 75 -5.40 -2.51 16.70
CA GLY A 75 -4.41 -3.34 15.98
C GLY A 75 -4.52 -4.85 16.13
N GLN A 76 -5.23 -5.34 17.16
CA GLN A 76 -5.28 -6.78 17.47
C GLN A 76 -5.92 -7.65 16.38
N PHE A 77 -6.65 -7.07 15.42
CA PHE A 77 -7.22 -7.84 14.32
C PHE A 77 -6.17 -8.22 13.27
N LEU A 78 -5.20 -7.36 13.00
CA LEU A 78 -4.22 -7.55 11.93
C LEU A 78 -3.31 -8.76 12.18
N GLN A 79 -3.08 -9.15 13.43
CA GLN A 79 -2.32 -10.37 13.75
C GLN A 79 -2.99 -11.64 13.20
N ASN A 80 -4.30 -11.59 12.92
CA ASN A 80 -5.07 -12.69 12.38
C ASN A 80 -5.23 -12.62 10.86
N ASP A 81 -4.66 -11.63 10.17
CA ASP A 81 -4.95 -11.37 8.74
C ASP A 81 -4.06 -12.15 7.77
N GLN A 82 -3.17 -13.00 8.27
CA GLN A 82 -2.31 -13.80 7.40
C GLN A 82 -3.15 -14.74 6.53
N ILE A 83 -3.12 -14.51 5.22
CA ILE A 83 -3.79 -15.33 4.21
C ILE A 83 -2.86 -15.71 3.04
N PHE A 84 -1.63 -15.20 3.03
CA PHE A 84 -0.58 -15.56 2.08
C PHE A 84 0.66 -16.07 2.80
N ASN A 85 1.50 -16.82 2.08
CA ASN A 85 2.75 -17.30 2.64
C ASN A 85 3.73 -16.14 2.81
N ARG A 86 4.38 -16.09 3.98
CA ARG A 86 5.37 -15.07 4.34
C ARG A 86 6.45 -14.89 3.27
N VAL A 87 6.86 -15.97 2.61
CA VAL A 87 7.93 -15.96 1.60
C VAL A 87 7.53 -15.31 0.28
N ASP A 88 6.25 -15.02 0.06
CA ASP A 88 5.77 -14.38 -1.16
C ASP A 88 5.81 -12.85 -1.06
N MET A 89 5.80 -12.30 0.15
CA MET A 89 5.84 -10.85 0.37
C MET A 89 7.05 -10.18 -0.30
N PRO A 90 8.31 -10.65 -0.12
CA PRO A 90 9.46 -10.02 -0.78
C PRO A 90 9.34 -10.06 -2.30
N LYS A 91 8.69 -11.08 -2.85
CA LYS A 91 8.50 -11.21 -4.30
C LYS A 91 7.48 -10.18 -4.80
N VAL A 92 6.35 -10.01 -4.12
CA VAL A 92 5.35 -8.97 -4.45
C VAL A 92 5.98 -7.59 -4.39
N LEU A 93 6.72 -7.30 -3.31
CA LEU A 93 7.41 -6.01 -3.15
C LEU A 93 8.49 -5.79 -4.20
N CYS A 94 9.22 -6.84 -4.59
CA CYS A 94 10.23 -6.74 -5.63
C CYS A 94 9.64 -6.31 -6.98
N ASP A 95 8.46 -6.82 -7.37
CA ASP A 95 7.82 -6.40 -8.61
C ASP A 95 7.41 -4.94 -8.57
N LEU A 96 6.78 -4.52 -7.47
CA LEU A 96 6.36 -3.13 -7.28
C LEU A 96 7.57 -2.18 -7.23
N ALA A 97 8.64 -2.54 -6.52
CA ALA A 97 9.85 -1.73 -6.42
C ALA A 97 10.54 -1.57 -7.77
N LYS A 98 10.60 -2.63 -8.59
CA LYS A 98 11.15 -2.56 -9.95
C LYS A 98 10.34 -1.65 -10.86
N LEU A 99 9.00 -1.74 -10.82
CA LEU A 99 8.12 -0.86 -11.59
C LEU A 99 8.34 0.61 -11.22
N ARG A 100 8.39 0.90 -9.92
CA ARG A 100 8.67 2.25 -9.42
C ARG A 100 10.02 2.77 -9.87
N GLU A 101 11.08 1.99 -9.71
CA GLU A 101 12.44 2.37 -10.10
C GLU A 101 12.57 2.56 -11.61
N ALA A 102 11.76 1.86 -12.40
CA ALA A 102 11.62 2.07 -13.84
C ALA A 102 10.71 3.27 -14.21
N GLY A 103 10.18 4.00 -13.23
CA GLY A 103 9.26 5.12 -13.43
C GLY A 103 7.90 4.71 -13.98
N GLN A 104 7.50 3.45 -13.82
CA GLN A 104 6.22 2.89 -14.26
C GLN A 104 5.20 2.86 -13.13
N ALA A 105 3.91 2.78 -13.50
CA ALA A 105 2.84 2.60 -12.52
C ALA A 105 3.07 1.32 -11.70
N THR A 106 2.95 1.44 -10.39
CA THR A 106 3.16 0.36 -9.40
C THR A 106 1.94 -0.55 -9.32
N VAL A 107 1.64 -1.20 -10.44
CA VAL A 107 0.58 -2.20 -10.59
C VAL A 107 1.20 -3.52 -11.00
N SER A 108 1.04 -4.55 -10.16
CA SER A 108 1.58 -5.88 -10.44
C SER A 108 0.58 -6.97 -10.09
N THR A 109 0.62 -8.07 -10.83
CA THR A 109 -0.26 -9.22 -10.64
C THR A 109 0.59 -10.46 -10.36
N ARG A 110 0.21 -11.21 -9.32
CA ARG A 110 0.83 -12.49 -8.97
C ARG A 110 -0.22 -13.51 -8.60
N THR A 111 0.01 -14.76 -8.97
CA THR A 111 -0.74 -15.88 -8.41
C THR A 111 -0.16 -16.22 -7.04
N LEU A 112 -1.00 -16.22 -6.01
CA LEU A 112 -0.63 -16.53 -4.64
C LEU A 112 -1.50 -17.67 -4.11
N GLU A 113 -0.90 -18.61 -3.38
CA GLU A 113 -1.63 -19.66 -2.68
C GLU A 113 -2.26 -19.07 -1.41
N VAL A 114 -3.58 -19.16 -1.32
CA VAL A 114 -4.33 -18.76 -0.13
C VAL A 114 -4.07 -19.76 0.99
N GLN A 115 -3.58 -19.27 2.12
CA GLN A 115 -3.36 -20.05 3.33
C GLN A 115 -4.67 -20.25 4.11
N GLU A 116 -4.77 -21.36 4.84
CA GLU A 116 -5.88 -21.58 5.76
C GLU A 116 -5.85 -20.54 6.88
N ASN A 117 -7.02 -19.98 7.20
CA ASN A 117 -7.19 -19.04 8.29
C ASN A 117 -8.56 -19.26 8.97
N PRO A 118 -8.59 -20.09 10.05
CA PRO A 118 -9.84 -20.44 10.72
C PRO A 118 -10.53 -19.26 11.39
N TRP A 119 -9.77 -18.26 11.88
CA TRP A 119 -10.32 -17.05 12.49
C TRP A 119 -11.25 -16.31 11.54
N TRP A 120 -10.84 -16.20 10.28
CA TRP A 120 -11.63 -15.60 9.21
C TRP A 120 -12.49 -16.61 8.43
N GLY A 121 -12.52 -17.89 8.81
CA GLY A 121 -13.29 -18.92 8.10
C GLY A 121 -12.79 -19.21 6.67
N ILE A 122 -11.49 -19.04 6.40
CA ILE A 122 -10.87 -19.27 5.10
C ILE A 122 -10.22 -20.66 5.09
N ALA A 123 -10.66 -21.54 4.19
CA ALA A 123 -10.15 -22.92 4.12
C ALA A 123 -8.73 -23.07 3.53
N GLY A 124 -8.25 -22.09 2.76
CA GLY A 124 -6.95 -22.16 2.09
C GLY A 124 -6.82 -23.27 1.02
N GLY A 125 -5.60 -23.46 0.52
CA GLY A 125 -5.24 -24.53 -0.42
C GLY A 125 -5.67 -24.28 -1.87
N TRP A 126 -5.85 -23.01 -2.26
CA TRP A 126 -6.21 -22.63 -3.62
C TRP A 126 -5.53 -21.33 -4.04
N ASP A 127 -5.36 -21.15 -5.35
CA ASP A 127 -4.66 -20.00 -5.91
C ASP A 127 -5.60 -18.83 -6.23
N VAL A 128 -5.18 -17.62 -5.86
CA VAL A 128 -5.81 -16.35 -6.25
C VAL A 128 -4.87 -15.55 -7.15
N GLU A 129 -5.39 -15.00 -8.23
CA GLU A 129 -4.69 -13.98 -9.01
C GLU A 129 -4.83 -12.63 -8.27
N PHE A 130 -3.77 -12.22 -7.59
CA PHE A 130 -3.72 -11.03 -6.74
C PHE A 130 -3.03 -9.88 -7.47
N THR A 131 -3.80 -8.86 -7.81
CA THR A 131 -3.32 -7.62 -8.42
C THR A 131 -3.21 -6.54 -7.34
N VAL A 132 -1.99 -6.07 -7.09
CA VAL A 132 -1.74 -4.94 -6.19
C VAL A 132 -1.58 -3.68 -7.02
N VAL A 133 -2.37 -2.67 -6.69
CA VAL A 133 -2.23 -1.29 -7.15
C VAL A 133 -1.73 -0.51 -5.96
N TYR A 134 -0.42 -0.25 -5.91
CA TYR A 134 0.16 0.52 -4.81
C TYR A 134 0.21 1.99 -5.21
N ASN A 135 -0.32 2.89 -4.40
CA ASN A 135 -0.28 4.32 -4.65
C ASN A 135 1.13 4.88 -4.37
N ASP A 136 2.08 4.63 -5.26
CA ASP A 136 3.42 5.22 -5.19
C ASP A 136 3.64 6.22 -6.32
N ARG A 137 4.59 7.12 -6.12
CA ARG A 137 5.00 8.09 -7.10
C ARG A 137 5.74 7.40 -8.24
N PHE A 138 5.40 7.72 -9.49
CA PHE A 138 6.15 7.21 -10.64
C PHE A 138 6.46 8.29 -11.69
N GLY A 139 7.66 8.17 -12.28
CA GLY A 139 8.26 9.21 -13.14
C GLY A 139 7.40 9.59 -14.34
N LYS A 140 6.85 8.60 -15.07
CA LYS A 140 6.05 8.86 -16.29
C LYS A 140 4.86 9.78 -16.07
N PHE A 141 4.21 9.72 -14.90
CA PHE A 141 3.11 10.62 -14.55
C PHE A 141 3.64 12.01 -14.19
N VAL A 142 4.64 12.07 -13.29
CA VAL A 142 5.26 13.32 -12.85
C VAL A 142 5.80 14.11 -14.03
N ASP A 143 6.40 13.44 -15.02
CA ASP A 143 6.98 14.07 -16.20
C ASP A 143 5.94 14.80 -17.07
N GLN A 144 4.67 14.37 -17.02
CA GLN A 144 3.55 14.97 -17.74
C GLN A 144 2.90 16.14 -16.99
N LEU A 145 3.26 16.36 -15.71
CA LEU A 145 2.70 17.46 -14.93
C LEU A 145 3.19 18.82 -15.44
N PRO A 146 2.34 19.86 -15.35
CA PRO A 146 2.75 21.25 -15.53
C PRO A 146 3.98 21.62 -14.70
N SER A 147 4.80 22.56 -15.17
CA SER A 147 6.09 22.87 -14.56
C SER A 147 6.00 23.35 -13.11
N ASP A 148 4.96 24.13 -12.79
CA ASP A 148 4.64 24.61 -11.45
C ASP A 148 4.24 23.45 -10.51
N THR A 149 3.37 22.55 -10.97
CA THR A 149 2.95 21.37 -10.22
C THR A 149 4.12 20.42 -10.01
N LYS A 150 4.94 20.22 -11.05
CA LYS A 150 6.17 19.43 -10.97
C LYS A 150 7.15 20.05 -9.97
N ALA A 151 7.27 21.38 -9.92
CA ALA A 151 8.08 22.06 -8.92
C ALA A 151 7.53 21.84 -7.51
N ALA A 152 6.21 21.96 -7.29
CA ALA A 152 5.59 21.74 -5.98
C ALA A 152 5.74 20.29 -5.47
N VAL A 153 5.67 19.30 -6.38
CA VAL A 153 5.86 17.87 -6.05
C VAL A 153 7.34 17.49 -5.86
N ASN A 154 8.27 18.22 -6.50
CA ASN A 154 9.71 18.06 -6.31
C ASN A 154 10.31 19.02 -5.28
N GLY A 155 9.48 19.91 -4.74
CA GLY A 155 9.90 21.07 -3.99
C GLY A 155 10.58 20.69 -2.69
N HIS A 156 11.53 21.52 -2.27
CA HIS A 156 12.15 21.39 -0.96
C HIS A 156 11.18 21.85 0.13
N TYR A 157 11.24 21.13 1.26
CA TYR A 157 10.36 21.17 2.43
C TYR A 157 10.02 22.57 3.00
N PHE A 158 10.78 23.60 2.63
CA PHE A 158 10.68 24.96 3.19
C PHE A 158 9.87 25.95 2.35
N LEU A 159 9.56 25.66 1.08
CA LEU A 159 8.91 26.63 0.18
C LEU A 159 7.53 26.18 -0.36
N ASP A 160 7.31 24.88 -0.56
CA ASP A 160 6.03 24.33 -1.06
C ASP A 160 5.49 23.25 -0.12
N TYR A 161 4.55 23.62 0.75
CA TYR A 161 4.07 22.72 1.81
C TYR A 161 2.93 21.78 1.35
N GLU A 162 2.10 22.19 0.39
CA GLU A 162 0.84 21.51 0.09
C GLU A 162 1.01 20.14 -0.56
N LEU A 163 1.97 19.98 -1.48
CA LEU A 163 2.15 18.74 -2.25
C LEU A 163 3.42 17.95 -1.86
N ARG A 164 4.10 18.35 -0.78
CA ARG A 164 5.41 17.81 -0.38
C ARG A 164 5.43 16.30 -0.09
N ARG A 165 4.28 15.73 0.29
CA ARG A 165 4.12 14.31 0.60
C ARG A 165 3.49 13.52 -0.52
N PHE A 166 3.18 14.15 -1.66
CA PHE A 166 2.55 13.46 -2.76
C PHE A 166 3.34 12.19 -3.19
N PRO A 167 2.69 11.03 -3.36
CA PRO A 167 1.26 10.74 -3.16
C PRO A 167 0.90 10.18 -1.78
N ASN A 168 1.86 10.06 -0.87
CA ASN A 168 1.77 9.45 0.45
C ASN A 168 1.44 10.48 1.54
N TYR A 169 0.30 11.16 1.41
CA TYR A 169 -0.18 12.10 2.44
C TYR A 169 -0.47 11.37 3.77
N LEU A 170 -0.39 12.10 4.88
CA LEU A 170 -0.72 11.58 6.19
C LEU A 170 -2.23 11.34 6.30
N THR A 171 -2.61 10.22 6.92
CA THR A 171 -4.01 9.88 7.18
C THR A 171 -4.69 10.89 8.10
N CYS A 172 -3.94 11.46 9.05
CA CYS A 172 -4.41 12.48 9.97
C CYS A 172 -3.42 13.63 10.05
N PHE A 173 -3.93 14.84 10.27
CA PHE A 173 -3.17 16.08 10.42
C PHE A 173 -2.24 16.40 9.23
N GLU A 174 -2.59 15.94 8.02
CA GLU A 174 -1.94 16.43 6.80
C GLU A 174 -2.19 17.94 6.65
N ASN A 175 -3.42 18.37 6.93
CA ASN A 175 -3.85 19.76 6.95
C ASN A 175 -4.32 20.12 8.36
N LEU A 176 -3.72 21.13 8.99
CA LEU A 176 -3.95 21.44 10.42
C LEU A 176 -5.38 21.87 10.75
N TRP A 177 -6.10 22.44 9.79
CA TRP A 177 -7.44 23.02 9.99
C TRP A 177 -8.57 22.00 9.82
N ASP A 178 -8.30 20.89 9.13
CA ASP A 178 -9.19 19.75 9.01
C ASP A 178 -8.33 18.49 9.12
N ALA A 179 -8.33 17.92 10.32
CA ALA A 179 -7.43 16.83 10.69
C ALA A 179 -7.55 15.59 9.82
N THR A 180 -8.60 15.45 9.01
CA THR A 180 -8.84 14.26 8.17
C THR A 180 -9.02 14.58 6.69
N ALA A 181 -9.07 15.86 6.30
CA ALA A 181 -9.27 16.23 4.90
C ALA A 181 -7.95 16.50 4.19
N LEU A 182 -7.94 16.10 2.91
CA LEU A 182 -6.97 16.57 1.94
C LEU A 182 -7.50 17.86 1.28
N THR A 183 -6.61 18.73 0.82
CA THR A 183 -6.99 19.91 0.03
C THR A 183 -7.50 19.49 -1.35
N ASN A 184 -8.20 20.40 -2.03
CA ASN A 184 -8.65 20.17 -3.40
C ASN A 184 -7.47 19.83 -4.34
N SER A 185 -6.32 20.50 -4.19
CA SER A 185 -5.14 20.25 -5.02
C SER A 185 -4.58 18.84 -4.77
N GLN A 186 -4.50 18.42 -3.50
CA GLN A 186 -4.05 17.08 -3.11
C GLN A 186 -4.97 15.99 -3.68
N VAL A 187 -6.30 16.16 -3.54
CA VAL A 187 -7.30 15.23 -4.09
C VAL A 187 -7.25 15.17 -5.61
N ASN A 188 -7.16 16.32 -6.28
CA ASN A 188 -7.11 16.39 -7.74
C ASN A 188 -5.86 15.71 -8.29
N LEU A 189 -4.70 15.95 -7.67
CA LEU A 189 -3.45 15.35 -8.12
C LEU A 189 -3.43 13.83 -7.89
N LEU A 190 -3.95 13.35 -6.75
CA LEU A 190 -4.13 11.91 -6.50
C LEU A 190 -5.08 11.27 -7.51
N SER A 191 -6.21 11.93 -7.79
CA SER A 191 -7.19 11.42 -8.75
C SER A 191 -6.60 11.32 -10.15
N ALA A 192 -5.86 12.34 -10.59
CA ALA A 192 -5.15 12.34 -11.86
C ALA A 192 -4.09 11.23 -11.93
N GLN A 193 -3.34 10.99 -10.85
CA GLN A 193 -2.38 9.89 -10.79
C GLN A 193 -3.08 8.53 -10.86
N ALA A 194 -4.16 8.34 -10.09
CA ALA A 194 -4.91 7.09 -10.06
C ALA A 194 -5.51 6.76 -11.43
N GLU A 195 -6.09 7.75 -12.11
CA GLU A 195 -6.57 7.62 -13.50
C GLU A 195 -5.42 7.20 -14.43
N HIS A 196 -4.27 7.87 -14.35
CA HIS A 196 -3.09 7.54 -15.16
C HIS A 196 -2.59 6.13 -14.91
N MET A 197 -2.56 5.67 -13.65
CA MET A 197 -2.18 4.29 -13.30
C MET A 197 -3.12 3.27 -13.94
N VAL A 198 -4.43 3.51 -13.89
CA VAL A 198 -5.43 2.63 -14.52
C VAL A 198 -5.22 2.56 -16.02
N HIS A 199 -4.97 3.69 -16.69
CA HIS A 199 -4.67 3.71 -18.12
C HIS A 199 -3.34 3.01 -18.46
N ALA A 200 -2.29 3.29 -17.69
CA ALA A 200 -0.97 2.70 -17.91
C ALA A 200 -0.94 1.18 -17.68
N ALA A 201 -1.82 0.67 -16.82
CA ALA A 201 -1.97 -0.75 -16.50
C ALA A 201 -3.29 -1.34 -17.03
N ALA A 202 -3.89 -0.75 -18.06
CA ALA A 202 -5.25 -1.09 -18.51
C ALA A 202 -5.44 -2.58 -18.81
N ASP A 203 -4.42 -3.25 -19.35
CA ASP A 203 -4.49 -4.68 -19.67
C ASP A 203 -4.58 -5.55 -18.41
N LEU A 204 -3.90 -5.17 -17.32
CA LEU A 204 -4.02 -5.86 -16.03
C LEU A 204 -5.42 -5.68 -15.44
N PHE A 205 -5.97 -4.47 -15.50
CA PHE A 205 -7.34 -4.22 -15.04
C PHE A 205 -8.38 -4.98 -15.88
N LYS A 206 -8.25 -4.99 -17.20
CA LYS A 206 -9.14 -5.76 -18.10
C LYS A 206 -9.08 -7.25 -17.81
N ARG A 207 -7.88 -7.79 -17.56
CA ARG A 207 -7.71 -9.20 -17.16
C ARG A 207 -8.36 -9.50 -15.82
N ALA A 208 -8.18 -8.63 -14.84
CA ALA A 208 -8.69 -8.82 -13.49
C ALA A 208 -10.22 -8.66 -13.39
N LEU A 209 -10.81 -7.75 -14.17
CA LEU A 209 -12.25 -7.43 -14.17
C LEU A 209 -13.06 -8.12 -15.28
N GLY A 210 -12.39 -8.63 -16.30
CA GLY A 210 -13.03 -9.31 -17.42
C GLY A 210 -13.75 -10.60 -16.98
N PRO A 211 -14.65 -11.14 -17.82
CA PRO A 211 -15.26 -12.45 -17.58
C PRO A 211 -14.20 -13.55 -17.38
#